data_AF-A0A1Y2VAZ0-F1
#
_entry.id   AF-A0A1Y2VAZ0-F1
#
_cell.length_a   1.000
_cell.length_b   1.000
_cell.length_c   1.000
_cell.angle_alpha   90.00
_cell.angle_beta   90.00
_cell.angle_gamma   90.00
#
_symmetry.space_group_name_H-M   'P 1'
#
loop_
_entity.id
_entity.type
_entity.pdbx_description
1 polymer ?
#
loop_
_entity_poly.entity_id
_entity_poly.type
_entity_poly.pdbx_seq_one_letter_code
_entity_poly.pdbx_strand_id
1 'polypeptide(L)'
;MATSAPRPLLSYRPLNLVFKLAYVGTIVIRLPIWIISAAIPFLRPHPKWTAKQTFMTRVAYAVLDIDSRIGITEQLSLEKQKEGDRFQVIKPSPEDVYKGPLASDIKPDVIGGTWFPKAPGGDLASKLVMFHCHGGAFVQGNGRTDQCGFLADTMVTQGGADFVFSVQYRLSGYSGLNPFPAALQDALTAYLFLINDLKIPASQIVVSGDSAGGNLVIALLRYIQEFGVQLNIPPPSCAALLSPWVAPFDYDFTGNPNRAKDFLPASFLVWGAHTYAGHMPNAMSHPYITALGNSFATTVPIFINTGTAELFFDANVRWADEMKRITNNVVELHYEDAAVHDTSLAGQLLGFDKSARSVAERIGAFIRQY
;
A
#
# COMPACT_ATOMS: atom_id res chain seq x y z
N MET A 1 -31.51 -14.28 0.15
CA MET A 1 -31.01 -13.74 -1.13
C MET A 1 -30.48 -12.35 -0.84
N ALA A 2 -29.15 -12.19 -0.73
CA ALA A 2 -28.55 -10.87 -0.55
C ALA A 2 -28.75 -10.09 -1.85
N THR A 3 -29.46 -8.97 -1.79
CA THR A 3 -29.53 -8.01 -2.89
C THR A 3 -28.13 -7.47 -3.10
N SER A 4 -27.41 -7.98 -4.10
CA SER A 4 -26.09 -7.46 -4.44
C SER A 4 -26.24 -5.98 -4.75
N ALA A 5 -25.67 -5.10 -3.93
CA ALA A 5 -25.66 -3.67 -4.24
C ALA A 5 -25.09 -3.47 -5.66
N PRO A 6 -25.72 -2.66 -6.51
CA PRO A 6 -25.34 -2.56 -7.90
C PRO A 6 -23.91 -2.03 -8.04
N ARG A 7 -23.17 -2.56 -9.01
CA ARG A 7 -21.84 -2.04 -9.40
C ARG A 7 -21.99 -0.63 -9.99
N PRO A 8 -20.91 0.17 -10.10
CA PRO A 8 -20.97 1.47 -10.77
C PRO A 8 -21.52 1.32 -12.19
N LEU A 9 -22.30 2.30 -12.65
CA LEU A 9 -22.92 2.28 -13.98
C LEU A 9 -21.87 2.08 -15.10
N LEU A 10 -20.70 2.70 -14.96
CA LEU A 10 -19.60 2.63 -15.93
C LEU A 10 -18.89 1.26 -15.95
N SER A 11 -19.20 0.36 -15.03
CA SER A 11 -18.65 -1.01 -15.03
C SER A 11 -19.32 -1.92 -16.07
N TYR A 12 -20.56 -1.61 -16.49
CA TYR A 12 -21.35 -2.44 -17.40
C TYR A 12 -21.01 -2.19 -18.88
N ARG A 13 -21.08 -3.24 -19.71
CA ARG A 13 -20.99 -3.12 -21.17
C ARG A 13 -22.36 -2.72 -21.76
N PRO A 14 -22.42 -1.87 -22.81
CA PRO A 14 -21.29 -1.27 -23.53
C PRO A 14 -20.77 0.05 -22.91
N LEU A 15 -21.40 0.55 -21.84
CA LEU A 15 -21.10 1.86 -21.24
C LEU A 15 -19.62 2.04 -20.87
N ASN A 16 -18.99 1.00 -20.31
CA ASN A 16 -17.55 1.00 -20.02
C ASN A 16 -16.71 1.35 -21.26
N LEU A 17 -16.99 0.69 -22.39
CA LEU A 17 -16.23 0.90 -23.63
C LEU A 17 -16.45 2.32 -24.16
N VAL A 18 -17.70 2.79 -24.18
CA VAL A 18 -18.03 4.16 -24.61
C VAL A 18 -17.31 5.19 -23.74
N PHE A 19 -17.32 4.99 -22.42
CA PHE A 19 -16.62 5.86 -21.47
C PHE A 19 -15.11 5.86 -21.70
N LYS A 20 -14.48 4.68 -21.86
CA LYS A 20 -13.04 4.57 -22.15
C LYS A 20 -12.68 5.32 -23.43
N LEU A 21 -13.43 5.12 -24.52
CA LEU A 21 -13.19 5.79 -25.80
C LEU A 21 -13.34 7.31 -25.67
N ALA A 22 -14.39 7.78 -24.99
CA ALA A 22 -14.60 9.20 -24.75
C ALA A 22 -13.45 9.81 -23.93
N TYR A 23 -13.03 9.13 -22.86
CA TYR A 23 -11.93 9.59 -22.01
C TYR A 23 -10.60 9.61 -22.78
N VAL A 24 -10.29 8.57 -23.57
CA VAL A 24 -9.10 8.55 -24.44
C VAL A 24 -9.13 9.72 -25.41
N GLY A 25 -10.29 10.07 -25.98
CA GLY A 25 -10.45 11.28 -26.79
C GLY A 25 -10.01 12.56 -26.06
N THR A 26 -10.37 12.70 -24.77
CA THR A 26 -9.91 13.84 -23.96
C THR A 26 -8.39 13.82 -23.69
N ILE A 27 -7.76 12.64 -23.64
CA ILE A 27 -6.30 12.52 -23.48
C ILE A 27 -5.61 13.00 -24.75
N VAL A 28 -6.08 12.57 -25.93
CA VAL A 28 -5.52 13.00 -27.23
C VAL A 28 -5.54 14.52 -27.35
N ILE A 29 -6.62 15.18 -26.93
CA ILE A 29 -6.74 16.65 -26.94
C ILE A 29 -5.74 17.31 -25.98
N ARG A 30 -5.49 16.72 -24.81
CA ARG A 30 -4.60 17.28 -23.77
C ARG A 30 -3.12 16.95 -24.00
N LEU A 31 -2.82 15.94 -24.83
CA LEU A 31 -1.48 15.42 -25.05
C LEU A 31 -0.47 16.49 -25.50
N PRO A 32 -0.78 17.41 -26.43
CA PRO A 32 0.14 18.49 -26.80
C PRO A 32 0.52 19.38 -25.62
N ILE A 33 -0.44 19.68 -24.73
CA ILE A 33 -0.20 20.51 -23.53
C ILE A 33 0.74 19.76 -22.57
N TRP A 34 0.56 18.45 -22.39
CA TRP A 34 1.43 17.65 -21.53
C TRP A 34 2.85 17.58 -22.08
N ILE A 35 3.02 17.44 -23.40
CA ILE A 35 4.33 17.44 -24.05
C ILE A 35 5.03 18.79 -23.87
N ILE A 36 4.32 19.90 -24.11
CA ILE A 36 4.87 21.25 -23.95
C ILE A 36 5.27 21.51 -22.49
N SER A 37 4.42 21.18 -21.52
CA SER A 37 4.71 21.33 -20.09
C SER A 37 5.90 20.48 -19.64
N ALA A 38 6.06 19.27 -20.19
CA ALA A 38 7.22 18.43 -19.90
C ALA A 38 8.52 18.95 -20.54
N ALA A 39 8.45 19.45 -21.78
CA ALA A 39 9.59 19.92 -22.54
C ALA A 39 10.18 21.23 -21.99
N ILE A 40 9.34 22.16 -21.53
CA ILE A 40 9.73 23.49 -21.10
C ILE A 40 9.88 23.53 -19.56
N PRO A 41 11.10 23.65 -18.99
CA PRO A 41 11.34 23.49 -17.55
C PRO A 41 10.50 24.39 -16.64
N PHE A 42 10.28 25.66 -16.99
CA PHE A 42 9.49 26.59 -16.16
C PHE A 42 7.98 26.31 -16.19
N LEU A 43 7.49 25.49 -17.12
CA LEU A 43 6.10 25.06 -17.21
C LEU A 43 5.83 23.74 -16.48
N ARG A 44 6.86 23.11 -15.89
CA ARG A 44 6.70 21.86 -15.15
C ARG A 44 5.97 22.12 -13.83
N PRO A 45 5.10 21.19 -13.38
CA PRO A 45 4.42 21.32 -12.08
C PRO A 45 5.38 21.45 -10.89
N HIS A 46 6.60 20.92 -11.03
CA HIS A 46 7.65 21.04 -10.04
C HIS A 46 8.99 21.39 -10.71
N PRO A 47 9.75 22.39 -10.21
CA PRO A 47 10.95 22.90 -10.88
C PRO A 47 12.10 21.88 -10.96
N LYS A 48 12.16 20.94 -10.01
CA LYS A 48 13.20 19.87 -9.99
C LYS A 48 12.89 18.69 -10.93
N TRP A 49 11.71 18.63 -11.53
CA TRP A 49 11.33 17.47 -12.32
C TRP A 49 11.97 17.45 -13.70
N THR A 50 12.25 16.24 -14.16
CA THR A 50 12.59 15.94 -15.54
C THR A 50 11.35 15.96 -16.45
N ALA A 51 11.58 15.96 -17.77
CA ALA A 51 10.50 15.80 -18.73
C ALA A 51 9.76 14.46 -18.56
N LYS A 52 10.49 13.36 -18.31
CA LYS A 52 9.91 12.03 -18.06
C LYS A 52 8.97 12.06 -16.85
N GLN A 53 9.44 12.58 -15.71
CA GLN A 53 8.63 12.69 -14.48
C GLN A 53 7.36 13.50 -14.71
N THR A 54 7.48 14.64 -15.38
CA THR A 54 6.33 15.51 -15.68
C THR A 54 5.31 14.81 -16.56
N PHE A 55 5.76 14.19 -17.66
CA PHE A 55 4.88 13.54 -18.62
C PHE A 55 4.24 12.27 -18.04
N MET A 56 5.05 11.39 -17.46
CA MET A 56 4.58 10.09 -16.95
C MET A 56 3.63 10.24 -15.76
N THR A 57 3.81 11.26 -14.91
CA THR A 57 2.86 11.54 -13.82
C THR A 57 1.47 11.87 -14.36
N ARG A 58 1.37 12.60 -15.48
CA ARG A 58 0.07 12.91 -16.12
C ARG A 58 -0.55 11.68 -16.78
N VAL A 59 0.26 10.85 -17.40
CA VAL A 59 -0.18 9.56 -17.98
C VAL A 59 -0.72 8.65 -16.88
N ALA A 60 0.04 8.47 -15.79
CA ALA A 60 -0.36 7.65 -14.65
C ALA A 60 -1.66 8.15 -14.01
N TYR A 61 -1.81 9.46 -13.82
CA TYR A 61 -3.06 10.06 -13.36
C TYR A 61 -4.24 9.69 -14.25
N ALA A 62 -4.08 9.83 -15.57
CA ALA A 62 -5.15 9.59 -16.52
C ALA A 62 -5.57 8.12 -16.56
N VAL A 63 -4.62 7.18 -16.52
CA VAL A 63 -4.90 5.74 -16.45
C VAL A 63 -5.66 5.42 -15.16
N LEU A 64 -5.14 5.87 -14.02
CA LEU A 64 -5.72 5.59 -12.72
C LEU A 64 -7.13 6.20 -12.57
N ASP A 65 -7.36 7.39 -13.13
CA ASP A 65 -8.68 8.06 -13.11
C ASP A 65 -9.70 7.37 -14.01
N ILE A 66 -9.28 6.75 -15.13
CA ILE A 66 -10.18 5.93 -15.96
C ILE A 66 -10.61 4.69 -15.18
N ASP A 67 -9.64 3.96 -14.64
CA ASP A 67 -9.89 2.68 -13.98
C ASP A 67 -10.71 2.87 -12.71
N SER A 68 -10.45 3.92 -11.93
CA SER A 68 -11.22 4.22 -10.72
C SER A 68 -12.67 4.59 -10.99
N ARG A 69 -12.95 5.30 -12.09
CA ARG A 69 -14.32 5.67 -12.49
C ARG A 69 -15.12 4.48 -12.99
N ILE A 70 -14.45 3.49 -13.55
CA ILE A 70 -15.04 2.20 -13.92
C ILE A 70 -15.30 1.36 -12.67
N GLY A 71 -14.35 1.35 -11.73
CA GLY A 71 -14.54 0.77 -10.41
C GLY A 71 -14.68 -0.75 -10.42
N ILE A 72 -13.93 -1.44 -11.26
CA ILE A 72 -13.91 -2.92 -11.27
C ILE A 72 -12.70 -3.38 -10.48
N THR A 73 -12.95 -4.03 -9.34
CA THR A 73 -11.94 -4.77 -8.58
C THR A 73 -11.78 -6.15 -9.19
N GLU A 74 -10.54 -6.54 -9.50
CA GLU A 74 -10.23 -7.89 -9.95
C GLU A 74 -10.04 -8.84 -8.75
N GLN A 75 -10.49 -10.08 -8.88
CA GLN A 75 -10.16 -11.12 -7.91
C GLN A 75 -8.74 -11.63 -8.18
N LEU A 76 -7.92 -11.67 -7.13
CA LEU A 76 -6.54 -12.10 -7.25
C LEU A 76 -6.47 -13.62 -7.45
N SER A 77 -5.72 -14.04 -8.48
CA SER A 77 -5.50 -15.47 -8.73
C SER A 77 -4.59 -16.08 -7.67
N LEU A 78 -4.94 -17.30 -7.24
CA LEU A 78 -4.12 -18.16 -6.38
C LEU A 78 -3.28 -19.17 -7.18
N GLU A 79 -3.32 -19.11 -8.51
CA GLU A 79 -2.46 -19.95 -9.36
C GLU A 79 -1.04 -19.42 -9.37
N LYS A 80 -0.03 -20.29 -9.43
CA LYS A 80 1.38 -19.88 -9.45
C LYS A 80 1.71 -18.93 -10.60
N GLN A 81 1.13 -19.15 -11.79
CA GLN A 81 1.41 -18.40 -13.02
C GLN A 81 2.94 -18.24 -13.24
N LYS A 82 3.40 -17.07 -13.70
CA LYS A 82 4.82 -16.79 -13.97
C LYS A 82 5.71 -16.73 -12.72
N GLU A 83 5.12 -16.65 -11.53
CA GLU A 83 5.88 -16.60 -10.28
C GLU A 83 6.44 -17.99 -9.93
N GLY A 84 5.82 -19.06 -10.44
CA GLY A 84 6.27 -20.44 -10.23
C GLY A 84 6.36 -20.78 -8.75
N ASP A 85 7.49 -21.33 -8.32
CA ASP A 85 7.71 -21.75 -6.93
C ASP A 85 7.90 -20.58 -5.95
N ARG A 86 8.06 -19.34 -6.45
CA ARG A 86 8.08 -18.15 -5.59
C ARG A 86 6.71 -17.86 -5.00
N PHE A 87 5.64 -18.30 -5.64
CA PHE A 87 4.28 -18.07 -5.18
C PHE A 87 3.80 -19.17 -4.24
N GLN A 88 3.36 -18.77 -3.06
CA GLN A 88 2.85 -19.65 -2.01
C GLN A 88 1.39 -19.34 -1.71
N VAL A 89 0.62 -20.40 -1.50
CA VAL A 89 -0.77 -20.33 -1.07
C VAL A 89 -0.80 -20.60 0.43
N ILE A 90 -1.43 -19.70 1.18
CA ILE A 90 -1.46 -19.70 2.64
C ILE A 90 -2.90 -19.91 3.08
N LYS A 91 -3.12 -20.88 3.98
CA LYS A 91 -4.42 -21.13 4.58
C LYS A 91 -4.66 -20.15 5.74
N PRO A 92 -5.92 -19.83 6.05
CA PRO A 92 -6.26 -19.11 7.27
C PRO A 92 -5.64 -19.74 8.52
N SER A 93 -5.29 -18.88 9.48
CA SER A 93 -4.94 -19.30 10.83
C SER A 93 -6.18 -19.82 11.58
N PRO A 94 -6.01 -20.50 12.73
CA PRO A 94 -7.12 -20.86 13.61
C PRO A 94 -7.98 -19.64 14.00
N GLU A 95 -9.30 -19.83 14.14
CA GLU A 95 -10.25 -18.70 14.31
C GLU A 95 -9.99 -17.84 15.56
N ASP A 96 -9.37 -18.41 16.59
CA ASP A 96 -9.12 -17.75 17.88
C ASP A 96 -8.08 -16.62 17.80
N VAL A 97 -7.28 -16.56 16.73
CA VAL A 97 -6.33 -15.46 16.52
C VAL A 97 -6.98 -14.20 15.95
N TYR A 98 -8.22 -14.26 15.47
CA TYR A 98 -8.95 -13.13 14.88
C TYR A 98 -9.91 -12.50 15.91
N LYS A 99 -9.38 -11.63 16.77
CA LYS A 99 -10.10 -10.96 17.86
C LYS A 99 -10.47 -9.52 17.54
N GLY A 100 -11.32 -8.93 18.40
CA GLY A 100 -11.69 -7.52 18.34
C GLY A 100 -12.19 -7.10 16.96
N PRO A 101 -11.52 -6.17 16.26
CA PRO A 101 -11.96 -5.70 14.93
C PRO A 101 -11.93 -6.79 13.85
N LEU A 102 -11.22 -7.90 14.06
CA LEU A 102 -11.14 -9.01 13.10
C LEU A 102 -12.25 -10.03 13.28
N ALA A 103 -12.91 -10.04 14.45
CA ALA A 103 -14.05 -10.89 14.74
C ALA A 103 -15.31 -10.27 14.10
N SER A 104 -15.58 -10.64 12.85
CA SER A 104 -16.69 -10.08 12.07
C SER A 104 -17.43 -11.15 11.25
N ASP A 105 -18.45 -10.71 10.50
CA ASP A 105 -19.14 -11.54 9.51
C ASP A 105 -18.27 -11.87 8.30
N ILE A 106 -17.22 -11.09 8.05
CA ILE A 106 -16.19 -11.39 7.05
C ILE A 106 -15.27 -12.45 7.63
N LYS A 107 -15.16 -13.59 6.94
CA LYS A 107 -14.33 -14.72 7.38
C LYS A 107 -12.95 -14.69 6.71
N PRO A 108 -11.89 -15.08 7.44
CA PRO A 108 -10.59 -15.35 6.84
C PRO A 108 -10.70 -16.36 5.69
N ASP A 109 -9.88 -16.18 4.65
CA ASP A 109 -9.90 -17.07 3.47
C ASP A 109 -8.46 -17.36 3.01
N VAL A 110 -8.31 -18.28 2.07
CA VAL A 110 -7.04 -18.65 1.47
C VAL A 110 -6.46 -17.46 0.71
N ILE A 111 -5.19 -17.16 0.98
CA ILE A 111 -4.46 -16.05 0.35
C ILE A 111 -3.22 -16.54 -0.39
N GLY A 112 -2.65 -15.65 -1.20
CA GLY A 112 -1.37 -15.87 -1.85
C GLY A 112 -0.28 -14.97 -1.29
N GLY A 113 0.97 -15.29 -1.59
CA GLY A 113 2.10 -14.39 -1.40
C GLY A 113 3.29 -14.81 -2.25
N THR A 114 4.11 -13.85 -2.65
CA THR A 114 5.26 -14.10 -3.53
C THR A 114 6.56 -13.77 -2.82
N TRP A 115 7.51 -14.70 -2.90
CA TRP A 115 8.88 -14.50 -2.47
C TRP A 115 9.73 -13.83 -3.55
N PHE A 116 10.62 -12.95 -3.12
CA PHE A 116 11.62 -12.29 -3.96
C PHE A 116 13.00 -12.36 -3.30
N PRO A 117 14.09 -12.46 -4.09
CA PRO A 117 14.07 -12.62 -5.55
C PRO A 117 13.72 -14.06 -5.99
N LYS A 118 13.77 -15.01 -5.06
CA LYS A 118 13.52 -16.44 -5.27
C LYS A 118 12.78 -17.03 -4.08
N ALA A 119 12.23 -18.23 -4.25
CA ALA A 119 11.67 -18.99 -3.13
C ALA A 119 12.78 -19.27 -2.11
N PRO A 120 12.52 -19.11 -0.81
CA PRO A 120 13.49 -19.46 0.21
C PRO A 120 13.74 -20.97 0.20
N GLY A 121 14.99 -21.36 0.41
CA GLY A 121 15.39 -22.74 0.62
C GLY A 121 16.22 -22.84 1.90
N GLY A 122 16.07 -23.95 2.62
CA GLY A 122 16.76 -24.16 3.90
C GLY A 122 16.14 -23.40 5.08
N ASP A 123 16.92 -23.24 6.14
CA ASP A 123 16.51 -22.54 7.36
C ASP A 123 16.56 -21.01 7.17
N LEU A 124 15.50 -20.34 7.64
CA LEU A 124 15.32 -18.89 7.56
C LEU A 124 15.61 -18.17 8.89
N ALA A 125 16.04 -18.87 9.94
CA ALA A 125 16.20 -18.31 11.27
C ALA A 125 17.18 -17.11 11.37
N SER A 126 18.12 -17.00 10.43
CA SER A 126 19.12 -15.91 10.36
C SER A 126 18.92 -14.95 9.18
N LYS A 127 17.77 -15.05 8.50
CA LYS A 127 17.48 -14.30 7.27
C LYS A 127 16.57 -13.12 7.55
N LEU A 128 17.01 -11.93 7.16
CA LEU A 128 16.20 -10.72 7.25
C LEU A 128 15.11 -10.77 6.18
N VAL A 129 13.85 -10.93 6.61
CA VAL A 129 12.69 -11.02 5.73
C VAL A 129 11.87 -9.74 5.84
N MET A 130 11.69 -9.06 4.71
CA MET A 130 10.74 -7.97 4.61
C MET A 130 9.35 -8.52 4.24
N PHE A 131 8.41 -8.49 5.18
CA PHE A 131 7.01 -8.78 4.93
C PHE A 131 6.30 -7.55 4.38
N HIS A 132 5.95 -7.55 3.10
CA HIS A 132 5.44 -6.37 2.41
C HIS A 132 3.95 -6.48 2.05
N CYS A 133 3.18 -5.45 2.40
CA CYS A 133 1.80 -5.24 2.00
C CYS A 133 1.74 -4.17 0.91
N HIS A 134 1.31 -4.53 -0.29
CA HIS A 134 1.28 -3.60 -1.42
C HIS A 134 0.22 -2.49 -1.27
N GLY A 135 0.35 -1.39 -2.01
CA GLY A 135 -0.65 -0.32 -2.12
C GLY A 135 -1.75 -0.60 -3.13
N GLY A 136 -2.43 0.46 -3.58
CA GLY A 136 -3.55 0.36 -4.53
C GLY A 136 -4.93 0.59 -3.91
N ALA A 137 -5.00 1.44 -2.88
CA ALA A 137 -6.25 1.87 -2.24
C ALA A 137 -7.18 0.73 -1.78
N PHE A 138 -6.61 -0.45 -1.45
CA PHE A 138 -7.30 -1.71 -1.17
C PHE A 138 -8.13 -2.31 -2.31
N VAL A 139 -8.21 -1.66 -3.47
CA VAL A 139 -9.09 -2.04 -4.60
C VAL A 139 -8.33 -2.51 -5.83
N GLN A 140 -7.02 -2.27 -5.87
CA GLN A 140 -6.10 -2.65 -6.94
C GLN A 140 -4.76 -3.11 -6.36
N GLY A 141 -3.90 -3.64 -7.23
CA GLY A 141 -2.58 -4.13 -6.87
C GLY A 141 -2.55 -5.64 -6.61
N ASN A 142 -1.36 -6.18 -6.45
CA ASN A 142 -1.13 -7.57 -6.05
C ASN A 142 0.29 -7.73 -5.51
N GLY A 143 0.52 -8.80 -4.75
CA GLY A 143 1.85 -9.20 -4.27
C GLY A 143 2.73 -9.90 -5.30
N ARG A 144 2.61 -9.63 -6.62
CA ARG A 144 3.39 -10.31 -7.69
C ARG A 144 4.40 -9.39 -8.35
N THR A 145 5.22 -9.97 -9.23
CA THR A 145 6.36 -9.28 -9.85
C THR A 145 5.97 -7.99 -10.58
N ASP A 146 4.81 -7.93 -11.23
CA ASP A 146 4.40 -6.74 -12.00
C ASP A 146 4.15 -5.50 -11.14
N GLN A 147 3.83 -5.69 -9.87
CA GLN A 147 3.54 -4.59 -8.94
C GLN A 147 4.66 -4.45 -7.91
N CYS A 148 5.07 -5.56 -7.29
CA CYS A 148 6.03 -5.54 -6.18
C CYS A 148 7.47 -5.78 -6.61
N GLY A 149 7.74 -6.12 -7.87
CA GLY A 149 9.08 -6.53 -8.30
C GLY A 149 10.15 -5.45 -8.15
N PHE A 150 9.82 -4.20 -8.48
CA PHE A 150 10.75 -3.07 -8.35
C PHE A 150 11.06 -2.76 -6.87
N LEU A 151 10.03 -2.70 -6.02
CA LEU A 151 10.20 -2.54 -4.58
C LEU A 151 11.04 -3.69 -4.00
N ALA A 152 10.72 -4.93 -4.35
CA ALA A 152 11.42 -6.08 -3.82
C ALA A 152 12.90 -6.11 -4.24
N ASP A 153 13.20 -5.82 -5.50
CA ASP A 153 14.58 -5.71 -6.01
C ASP A 153 15.37 -4.61 -5.30
N THR A 154 14.79 -3.43 -5.11
CA THR A 154 15.46 -2.32 -4.42
C THR A 154 15.69 -2.63 -2.94
N MET A 155 14.75 -3.27 -2.26
CA MET A 155 14.91 -3.65 -0.86
C MET A 155 15.93 -4.77 -0.65
N VAL A 156 16.04 -5.72 -1.58
CA VAL A 156 17.07 -6.77 -1.53
C VAL A 156 18.45 -6.19 -1.86
N THR A 157 18.56 -5.36 -2.91
CA THR A 157 19.86 -4.88 -3.39
C THR A 157 20.42 -3.68 -2.63
N GLN A 158 19.55 -2.81 -2.10
CA GLN A 158 19.93 -1.57 -1.39
C GLN A 158 19.53 -1.58 0.08
N GLY A 159 18.33 -2.11 0.39
CA GLY A 159 17.80 -2.17 1.76
C GLY A 159 18.42 -3.27 2.62
N GLY A 160 19.13 -4.23 2.01
CA GLY A 160 19.83 -5.29 2.73
C GLY A 160 18.93 -6.42 3.25
N ALA A 161 17.68 -6.51 2.79
CA ALA A 161 16.83 -7.67 3.07
C ALA A 161 17.37 -8.90 2.32
N ASP A 162 17.42 -10.06 2.97
CA ASP A 162 17.73 -11.33 2.28
C ASP A 162 16.57 -11.72 1.35
N PHE A 163 15.34 -11.50 1.81
CA PHE A 163 14.12 -11.81 1.08
C PHE A 163 13.04 -10.76 1.30
N VAL A 164 12.17 -10.62 0.30
CA VAL A 164 10.90 -9.89 0.43
C VAL A 164 9.76 -10.88 0.21
N PHE A 165 8.82 -10.94 1.14
CA PHE A 165 7.57 -11.69 0.97
C PHE A 165 6.42 -10.69 0.80
N SER A 166 5.89 -10.59 -0.42
CA SER A 166 4.77 -9.69 -0.71
C SER A 166 3.45 -10.44 -0.70
N VAL A 167 2.52 -10.05 0.18
CA VAL A 167 1.23 -10.72 0.34
C VAL A 167 0.22 -10.25 -0.71
N GLN A 168 -0.56 -11.19 -1.25
CA GLN A 168 -1.79 -10.91 -2.01
C GLN A 168 -2.99 -10.93 -1.06
N TYR A 169 -3.15 -9.86 -0.28
CA TYR A 169 -4.34 -9.71 0.56
C TYR A 169 -5.58 -9.48 -0.32
N ARG A 170 -6.76 -9.89 0.15
CA ARG A 170 -8.02 -9.75 -0.58
C ARG A 170 -8.35 -8.27 -0.81
N LEU A 171 -8.64 -7.94 -2.06
CA LEU A 171 -9.04 -6.59 -2.47
C LEU A 171 -10.51 -6.34 -2.19
N SER A 172 -10.80 -5.13 -1.73
CA SER A 172 -12.14 -4.60 -1.55
C SER A 172 -12.73 -4.11 -2.87
N GLY A 173 -14.06 -4.07 -2.96
CA GLY A 173 -14.74 -3.57 -4.15
C GLY A 173 -16.21 -3.28 -3.93
N TYR A 174 -16.85 -2.76 -4.97
CA TYR A 174 -18.30 -2.56 -4.96
C TYR A 174 -19.04 -3.88 -4.75
N SER A 175 -20.32 -3.78 -4.37
CA SER A 175 -21.17 -4.93 -4.04
C SER A 175 -20.69 -5.73 -2.82
N GLY A 176 -19.92 -5.10 -1.92
CA GLY A 176 -19.47 -5.73 -0.68
C GLY A 176 -18.39 -6.79 -0.87
N LEU A 177 -17.60 -6.68 -1.94
CA LEU A 177 -16.45 -7.56 -2.15
C LEU A 177 -15.40 -7.23 -1.08
N ASN A 178 -15.09 -8.20 -0.22
CA ASN A 178 -14.04 -8.19 0.82
C ASN A 178 -13.79 -6.82 1.49
N PRO A 179 -14.79 -6.19 2.12
CA PRO A 179 -14.55 -4.99 2.92
C PRO A 179 -13.69 -5.32 4.14
N PHE A 180 -13.30 -4.29 4.88
CA PHE A 180 -12.72 -4.40 6.21
C PHE A 180 -13.56 -5.37 7.07
N PRO A 181 -12.93 -6.31 7.79
CA PRO A 181 -11.49 -6.44 8.05
C PRO A 181 -10.73 -7.42 7.12
N ALA A 182 -11.23 -7.77 5.93
CA ALA A 182 -10.65 -8.85 5.09
C ALA A 182 -9.13 -8.72 4.90
N ALA A 183 -8.65 -7.57 4.42
CA ALA A 183 -7.23 -7.36 4.17
C ALA A 183 -6.37 -7.47 5.45
N LEU A 184 -6.91 -7.06 6.61
CA LEU A 184 -6.21 -7.13 7.90
C LEU A 184 -6.16 -8.55 8.45
N GLN A 185 -7.23 -9.34 8.27
CA GLN A 185 -7.20 -10.78 8.52
C GLN A 185 -6.11 -11.45 7.67
N ASP A 186 -5.97 -11.05 6.42
CA ASP A 186 -5.02 -11.63 5.48
C ASP A 186 -3.57 -11.25 5.82
N ALA A 187 -3.32 -9.99 6.17
CA ALA A 187 -2.01 -9.54 6.64
C ALA A 187 -1.58 -10.26 7.93
N LEU A 188 -2.51 -10.43 8.89
CA LEU A 188 -2.26 -11.22 10.09
C LEU A 188 -1.96 -12.69 9.74
N THR A 189 -2.75 -13.29 8.85
CA THR A 189 -2.56 -14.68 8.39
C THR A 189 -1.18 -14.88 7.78
N ALA A 190 -0.76 -13.96 6.90
CA ALA A 190 0.57 -14.00 6.29
C ALA A 190 1.69 -13.81 7.32
N TYR A 191 1.54 -12.87 8.27
CA TYR A 191 2.52 -12.68 9.32
C TYR A 191 2.67 -13.92 10.20
N LEU A 192 1.55 -14.52 10.61
CA LEU A 192 1.53 -15.76 11.40
C LEU A 192 2.13 -16.93 10.63
N PHE A 193 1.90 -17.04 9.33
CA PHE A 193 2.56 -18.03 8.47
C PHE A 193 4.09 -17.89 8.50
N LEU A 194 4.62 -16.66 8.41
CA LEU A 194 6.06 -16.44 8.48
C LEU A 194 6.66 -16.88 9.82
N ILE A 195 6.04 -16.54 10.95
CA ILE A 195 6.60 -16.86 12.28
C ILE A 195 6.32 -18.30 12.72
N ASN A 196 5.14 -18.85 12.41
CA ASN A 196 4.70 -20.13 12.94
C ASN A 196 4.98 -21.29 11.99
N ASP A 197 4.81 -21.09 10.69
CA ASP A 197 4.95 -22.18 9.73
C ASP A 197 6.36 -22.21 9.16
N LEU A 198 6.91 -21.04 8.81
CA LEU A 198 8.28 -20.91 8.32
C LEU A 198 9.32 -20.71 9.42
N LYS A 199 8.88 -20.58 10.68
CA LYS A 199 9.75 -20.46 11.87
C LYS A 199 10.75 -19.31 11.79
N ILE A 200 10.41 -18.23 11.08
CA ILE A 200 11.23 -17.02 11.03
C ILE A 200 11.06 -16.29 12.37
N PRO A 201 12.15 -16.02 13.12
CA PRO A 201 12.06 -15.20 14.33
C PRO A 201 11.45 -13.84 14.00
N ALA A 202 10.51 -13.35 14.81
CA ALA A 202 9.90 -12.04 14.57
C ALA A 202 10.92 -10.89 14.57
N SER A 203 12.03 -11.04 15.30
CA SER A 203 13.18 -10.13 15.28
C SER A 203 13.95 -10.12 13.95
N GLN A 204 13.66 -11.03 13.03
CA GLN A 204 14.18 -11.07 11.66
C GLN A 204 13.13 -10.64 10.63
N ILE A 205 11.95 -10.19 11.06
CA ILE A 205 10.88 -9.74 10.17
C ILE A 205 10.72 -8.23 10.28
N VAL A 206 10.91 -7.54 9.15
CA VAL A 206 10.53 -6.13 8.97
C VAL A 206 9.19 -6.10 8.27
N VAL A 207 8.19 -5.45 8.85
CA VAL A 207 6.91 -5.25 8.17
C VAL A 207 6.94 -3.98 7.34
N SER A 208 6.48 -4.03 6.10
CA SER A 208 6.53 -2.90 5.19
C SER A 208 5.23 -2.77 4.42
N GLY A 209 4.87 -1.55 4.06
CA GLY A 209 3.77 -1.34 3.14
C GLY A 209 3.75 0.06 2.55
N ASP A 210 3.26 0.16 1.33
CA ASP A 210 3.11 1.39 0.59
C ASP A 210 1.64 1.83 0.50
N SER A 211 1.36 3.13 0.59
CA SER A 211 0.00 3.66 0.41
C SER A 211 -1.03 2.96 1.32
N ALA A 212 -2.04 2.30 0.74
CA ALA A 212 -3.01 1.46 1.46
C ALA A 212 -2.37 0.26 2.18
N GLY A 213 -1.31 -0.32 1.64
CA GLY A 213 -0.50 -1.32 2.34
C GLY A 213 0.22 -0.74 3.56
N GLY A 214 0.63 0.53 3.50
CA GLY A 214 1.13 1.26 4.65
C GLY A 214 0.05 1.44 5.73
N ASN A 215 -1.19 1.77 5.34
CA ASN A 215 -2.33 1.77 6.24
C ASN A 215 -2.57 0.39 6.87
N LEU A 216 -2.50 -0.67 6.06
CA LEU A 216 -2.65 -2.06 6.50
C LEU A 216 -1.59 -2.47 7.53
N VAL A 217 -0.33 -2.07 7.33
CA VAL A 217 0.75 -2.31 8.31
C VAL A 217 0.49 -1.55 9.60
N ILE A 218 0.04 -0.30 9.55
CA ILE A 218 -0.34 0.45 10.76
C ILE A 218 -1.43 -0.29 11.54
N ALA A 219 -2.45 -0.78 10.83
CA ALA A 219 -3.54 -1.55 11.42
C ALA A 219 -3.06 -2.89 12.02
N LEU A 220 -2.12 -3.58 11.36
CA LEU A 220 -1.49 -4.80 11.87
C LEU A 220 -0.66 -4.55 13.12
N LEU A 221 0.15 -3.49 13.16
CA LEU A 221 0.94 -3.12 14.33
C LEU A 221 0.04 -2.78 15.53
N ARG A 222 -1.04 -2.03 15.29
CA ARG A 222 -2.07 -1.78 16.31
C ARG A 222 -2.67 -3.09 16.82
N TYR A 223 -3.01 -4.02 15.92
CA TYR A 223 -3.55 -5.31 16.30
C TYR A 223 -2.58 -6.11 17.19
N ILE A 224 -1.32 -6.18 16.81
CA ILE A 224 -0.27 -6.86 17.58
C ILE A 224 -0.07 -6.17 18.94
N GLN A 225 -0.13 -4.84 19.00
CA GLN A 225 -0.07 -4.12 20.27
C GLN A 225 -1.23 -4.47 21.20
N GLU A 226 -2.45 -4.50 20.68
CA GLU A 226 -3.67 -4.67 21.49
C GLU A 226 -3.91 -6.14 21.89
N PHE A 227 -3.61 -7.09 21.00
CA PHE A 227 -3.96 -8.51 21.19
C PHE A 227 -2.73 -9.44 21.21
N GLY A 228 -1.55 -8.99 20.82
CA GLY A 228 -0.39 -9.84 20.58
C GLY A 228 0.11 -10.57 21.83
N VAL A 229 0.16 -9.90 22.99
CA VAL A 229 0.53 -10.56 24.26
C VAL A 229 -0.42 -11.70 24.59
N GLN A 230 -1.74 -11.47 24.46
CA GLN A 230 -2.75 -12.49 24.74
C GLN A 230 -2.68 -13.66 23.75
N LEU A 231 -2.34 -13.39 22.49
CA LEU A 231 -2.29 -14.36 21.41
C LEU A 231 -0.90 -14.98 21.20
N ASN A 232 0.09 -14.61 22.03
CA ASN A 232 1.49 -14.98 21.86
C ASN A 232 2.04 -14.64 20.45
N ILE A 233 1.66 -13.47 19.94
CA ILE A 233 2.15 -12.93 18.67
C ILE A 233 3.26 -11.93 18.99
N PRO A 234 4.53 -12.30 18.81
CA PRO A 234 5.63 -11.37 19.01
C PRO A 234 5.57 -10.23 17.99
N PRO A 235 5.99 -9.00 18.36
CA PRO A 235 6.11 -7.90 17.42
C PRO A 235 7.25 -8.11 16.42
N PRO A 236 7.14 -7.58 15.19
CA PRO A 236 8.24 -7.56 14.22
C PRO A 236 9.40 -6.67 14.71
N SER A 237 10.58 -6.79 14.09
CA SER A 237 11.77 -6.02 14.48
C SER A 237 11.56 -4.52 14.29
N CYS A 238 11.03 -4.11 13.15
CA CYS A 238 10.66 -2.74 12.84
C CYS A 238 9.64 -2.68 11.70
N ALA A 239 9.17 -1.47 11.39
CA ALA A 239 8.24 -1.21 10.31
C ALA A 239 8.75 -0.14 9.32
N ALA A 240 8.52 -0.34 8.03
CA ALA A 240 8.87 0.61 6.98
C ALA A 240 7.63 1.00 6.14
N LEU A 241 7.12 2.21 6.38
CA LEU A 241 5.92 2.76 5.76
C LEU A 241 6.30 3.71 4.62
N LEU A 242 5.77 3.45 3.43
CA LEU A 242 6.09 4.19 2.21
C LEU A 242 4.85 4.98 1.76
N SER A 243 4.85 6.30 1.95
CA SER A 243 3.70 7.17 1.63
C SER A 243 2.37 6.62 2.20
N PRO A 244 2.30 6.25 3.50
CA PRO A 244 1.16 5.52 4.04
C PRO A 244 -0.15 6.32 3.91
N TRP A 245 -1.26 5.66 3.59
CA TRP A 245 -2.55 6.34 3.46
C TRP A 245 -3.26 6.46 4.83
N VAL A 246 -2.81 7.40 5.65
CA VAL A 246 -3.22 7.51 7.06
C VAL A 246 -4.61 8.09 7.29
N ALA A 247 -5.20 8.75 6.29
CA ALA A 247 -6.51 9.38 6.36
C ALA A 247 -7.40 9.07 5.13
N PRO A 248 -7.98 7.85 5.02
CA PRO A 248 -8.69 7.43 3.82
C PRO A 248 -9.88 8.30 3.40
N PHE A 249 -10.49 9.01 4.36
CA PHE A 249 -11.65 9.88 4.10
C PHE A 249 -11.28 11.36 3.91
N ASP A 250 -9.99 11.72 3.97
CA ASP A 250 -9.48 13.06 3.67
C ASP A 250 -9.10 13.13 2.17
N TYR A 251 -10.11 13.17 1.31
CA TYR A 251 -9.96 13.15 -0.16
C TYR A 251 -10.38 14.45 -0.87
N ASP A 252 -10.69 15.51 -0.12
CA ASP A 252 -10.86 16.85 -0.68
C ASP A 252 -9.51 17.57 -0.77
N PHE A 253 -8.88 17.45 -1.94
CA PHE A 253 -7.58 18.07 -2.21
C PHE A 253 -7.68 19.45 -2.86
N THR A 254 -8.84 20.13 -2.85
CA THR A 254 -9.01 21.42 -3.54
C THR A 254 -7.98 22.47 -3.14
N GLY A 255 -7.65 22.55 -1.84
CA GLY A 255 -6.62 23.44 -1.29
C GLY A 255 -5.21 22.86 -1.22
N ASN A 256 -4.99 21.61 -1.64
CA ASN A 256 -3.69 20.94 -1.47
C ASN A 256 -2.65 21.45 -2.50
N PRO A 257 -1.47 21.94 -2.05
CA PRO A 257 -0.45 22.52 -2.94
C PRO A 257 0.22 21.50 -3.88
N ASN A 258 0.05 20.21 -3.62
CA ASN A 258 0.60 19.11 -4.39
C ASN A 258 -0.42 18.47 -5.34
N ARG A 259 -1.67 18.94 -5.37
CA ARG A 259 -2.71 18.41 -6.27
C ARG A 259 -2.31 18.35 -7.74
N ALA A 260 -1.54 19.32 -8.23
CA ALA A 260 -1.08 19.35 -9.62
C ALA A 260 0.22 18.55 -9.87
N LYS A 261 0.83 18.01 -8.81
CA LYS A 261 2.14 17.35 -8.78
C LYS A 261 2.03 15.87 -8.41
N ASP A 262 0.84 15.33 -8.23
CA ASP A 262 0.65 13.93 -7.91
C ASP A 262 -0.13 13.21 -9.03
N PHE A 263 0.07 11.91 -9.14
CA PHE A 263 -0.69 11.06 -10.06
C PHE A 263 -1.96 10.47 -9.44
N LEU A 264 -2.17 10.61 -8.12
CA LEU A 264 -3.37 10.09 -7.48
C LEU A 264 -4.63 10.93 -7.80
N PRO A 265 -5.66 10.36 -8.44
CA PRO A 265 -6.94 11.04 -8.61
C PRO A 265 -7.85 10.79 -7.39
N ALA A 266 -8.63 11.80 -7.02
CA ALA A 266 -9.60 11.67 -5.93
C ALA A 266 -10.62 10.54 -6.17
N SER A 267 -10.97 10.25 -7.42
CA SER A 267 -11.84 9.13 -7.81
C SER A 267 -11.32 7.77 -7.31
N PHE A 268 -10.00 7.56 -7.33
CA PHE A 268 -9.37 6.33 -6.86
C PHE A 268 -9.41 6.20 -5.34
N LEU A 269 -9.13 7.29 -4.64
CA LEU A 269 -9.16 7.32 -3.18
C LEU A 269 -10.58 7.20 -2.64
N VAL A 270 -11.56 7.85 -3.26
CA VAL A 270 -12.98 7.69 -2.91
C VAL A 270 -13.44 6.25 -3.13
N TRP A 271 -13.08 5.62 -4.25
CA TRP A 271 -13.42 4.22 -4.49
C TRP A 271 -12.83 3.30 -3.42
N GLY A 272 -11.54 3.44 -3.12
CA GLY A 272 -10.85 2.70 -2.08
C GLY A 272 -11.47 2.86 -0.69
N ALA A 273 -11.62 4.09 -0.23
CA ALA A 273 -12.06 4.38 1.14
C ALA A 273 -13.46 3.81 1.42
N HIS A 274 -14.40 4.02 0.49
CA HIS A 274 -15.78 3.58 0.66
C HIS A 274 -15.95 2.07 0.52
N THR A 275 -15.24 1.42 -0.41
CA THR A 275 -15.36 -0.04 -0.56
C THR A 275 -14.59 -0.80 0.52
N TYR A 276 -13.43 -0.28 0.95
CA TYR A 276 -12.68 -0.85 2.06
C TYR A 276 -13.45 -0.72 3.37
N ALA A 277 -14.00 0.44 3.70
CA ALA A 277 -14.80 0.58 4.91
C ALA A 277 -16.09 -0.27 4.88
N GLY A 278 -16.68 -0.47 3.70
CA GLY A 278 -17.93 -1.22 3.56
C GLY A 278 -19.03 -0.63 4.44
N HIS A 279 -19.59 -1.45 5.33
CA HIS A 279 -20.62 -1.02 6.29
C HIS A 279 -20.07 -0.67 7.67
N MET A 280 -18.75 -0.49 7.82
CA MET A 280 -18.14 -0.22 9.11
C MET A 280 -18.65 1.10 9.71
N PRO A 281 -19.29 1.08 10.90
CA PRO A 281 -19.71 2.30 11.57
C PRO A 281 -18.50 3.18 11.88
N ASN A 282 -18.68 4.50 11.75
CA ASN A 282 -17.65 5.49 12.07
C ASN A 282 -16.31 5.26 11.35
N ALA A 283 -16.31 4.72 10.12
CA ALA A 283 -15.08 4.43 9.38
C ALA A 283 -14.09 5.61 9.30
N MET A 284 -14.60 6.85 9.25
CA MET A 284 -13.80 8.08 9.24
C MET A 284 -12.97 8.29 10.51
N SER A 285 -13.37 7.71 11.65
CA SER A 285 -12.65 7.79 12.92
C SER A 285 -12.24 6.42 13.46
N HIS A 286 -12.55 5.34 12.76
CA HIS A 286 -12.23 3.98 13.19
C HIS A 286 -10.71 3.76 13.21
N PRO A 287 -10.08 3.37 14.33
CA PRO A 287 -8.63 3.40 14.53
C PRO A 287 -7.84 2.38 13.68
N TYR A 288 -8.54 1.39 13.10
CA TYR A 288 -7.96 0.42 12.16
C TYR A 288 -8.16 0.78 10.68
N ILE A 289 -8.87 1.88 10.38
CA ILE A 289 -9.07 2.38 9.01
C ILE A 289 -8.43 3.76 8.86
N THR A 290 -8.64 4.64 9.83
CA THR A 290 -8.10 6.01 9.83
C THR A 290 -7.07 6.13 10.94
N ALA A 291 -5.79 6.14 10.56
CA ALA A 291 -4.66 6.23 11.50
C ALA A 291 -4.44 7.65 12.02
N LEU A 292 -4.64 8.67 11.17
CA LEU A 292 -4.55 10.07 11.56
C LEU A 292 -5.58 10.39 12.66
N GLY A 293 -5.13 11.02 13.75
CA GLY A 293 -5.95 11.26 14.95
C GLY A 293 -6.09 10.04 15.87
N ASN A 294 -5.61 8.87 15.44
CA ASN A 294 -5.62 7.62 16.18
C ASN A 294 -4.18 7.11 16.32
N SER A 295 -3.32 7.82 17.02
CA SER A 295 -1.99 7.31 17.40
C SER A 295 -2.11 6.23 18.49
N PHE A 296 -1.07 5.41 18.66
CA PHE A 296 -1.03 4.33 19.64
C PHE A 296 0.39 4.05 20.12
N ALA A 297 0.54 3.49 21.32
CA ALA A 297 1.84 3.06 21.83
C ALA A 297 2.29 1.80 21.09
N THR A 298 3.57 1.69 20.77
CA THR A 298 4.13 0.48 20.17
C THR A 298 5.60 0.31 20.58
N THR A 299 6.03 -0.94 20.70
CA THR A 299 7.46 -1.28 20.87
C THR A 299 8.19 -1.42 19.54
N VAL A 300 7.48 -1.35 18.41
CA VAL A 300 8.05 -1.50 17.06
C VAL A 300 8.52 -0.15 16.56
N PRO A 301 9.83 0.03 16.28
CA PRO A 301 10.34 1.23 15.61
C PRO A 301 9.73 1.39 14.22
N ILE A 302 9.31 2.60 13.86
CA ILE A 302 8.64 2.90 12.59
C ILE A 302 9.46 3.89 11.77
N PHE A 303 9.84 3.51 10.56
CA PHE A 303 10.33 4.40 9.53
C PHE A 303 9.18 4.81 8.61
N ILE A 304 9.06 6.10 8.32
CA ILE A 304 8.06 6.67 7.43
C ILE A 304 8.78 7.45 6.33
N ASN A 305 8.55 7.09 5.08
CA ASN A 305 8.93 7.90 3.92
C ASN A 305 7.70 8.62 3.36
N THR A 306 7.84 9.89 2.98
CA THR A 306 6.81 10.65 2.25
C THR A 306 7.44 11.60 1.25
N GLY A 307 6.91 11.64 0.03
CA GLY A 307 7.33 12.54 -1.02
C GLY A 307 6.85 13.97 -0.76
N THR A 308 7.75 14.96 -0.91
CA THR A 308 7.37 16.36 -0.66
C THR A 308 6.42 16.94 -1.73
N ALA A 309 6.22 16.23 -2.85
CA ALA A 309 5.31 16.61 -3.93
C ALA A 309 4.08 15.69 -4.01
N GLU A 310 3.79 14.88 -2.97
CA GLU A 310 2.63 14.00 -2.90
C GLU A 310 1.44 14.61 -2.13
N LEU A 311 0.23 14.09 -2.38
CA LEU A 311 -1.01 14.51 -1.74
C LEU A 311 -1.02 14.23 -0.24
N PHE A 312 -0.41 13.12 0.18
CA PHE A 312 -0.43 12.64 1.57
C PHE A 312 0.61 13.28 2.47
N PHE A 313 1.49 14.12 1.94
CA PHE A 313 2.59 14.73 2.69
C PHE A 313 2.17 15.30 4.05
N ASP A 314 1.19 16.21 4.06
CA ASP A 314 0.74 16.87 5.30
C ASP A 314 0.06 15.88 6.27
N ALA A 315 -0.66 14.89 5.76
CA ALA A 315 -1.29 13.86 6.60
C ALA A 315 -0.23 12.95 7.24
N ASN A 316 0.79 12.55 6.47
CA ASN A 316 1.90 11.72 6.93
C ASN A 316 2.74 12.43 7.99
N VAL A 317 3.05 13.72 7.78
CA VAL A 317 3.75 14.55 8.76
C VAL A 317 2.96 14.64 10.07
N ARG A 318 1.66 14.97 9.98
CA ARG A 318 0.80 15.09 11.17
C ARG A 318 0.72 13.78 11.96
N TRP A 319 0.49 12.65 11.29
CA TRP A 319 0.40 11.36 11.96
C TRP A 319 1.74 10.92 12.56
N ALA A 320 2.86 11.16 11.88
CA ALA A 320 4.19 10.90 12.43
C ALA A 320 4.43 11.72 13.71
N ASP A 321 4.02 12.98 13.75
CA ASP A 321 4.10 13.82 14.94
C ASP A 321 3.19 13.33 16.08
N GLU A 322 1.98 12.84 15.78
CA GLU A 322 1.12 12.21 16.78
C GLU A 322 1.77 10.97 17.39
N MET A 323 2.37 10.12 16.56
CA MET A 323 3.06 8.92 17.04
C MET A 323 4.30 9.26 17.87
N LYS A 324 5.09 10.28 17.49
CA LYS A 324 6.27 10.75 18.25
C LYS A 324 5.93 11.33 19.62
N ARG A 325 4.71 11.85 19.82
CA ARG A 325 4.27 12.41 21.11
C ARG A 325 3.96 11.33 22.15
N ILE A 326 3.79 10.07 21.73
CA ILE A 326 3.55 8.97 22.65
C ILE A 326 4.90 8.51 23.22
N THR A 327 4.97 8.43 24.54
CA THR A 327 6.17 8.00 25.27
C THR A 327 6.65 6.64 24.78
N ASN A 328 7.96 6.50 24.55
CA ASN A 328 8.66 5.30 24.06
C ASN A 328 8.42 4.90 22.60
N ASN A 329 7.55 5.59 21.86
CA ASN A 329 7.46 5.35 20.42
C ASN A 329 8.75 5.84 19.74
N VAL A 330 9.29 5.01 18.85
CA VAL A 330 10.45 5.35 18.01
C VAL A 330 9.95 5.52 16.58
N VAL A 331 9.97 6.76 16.09
CA VAL A 331 9.49 7.09 14.74
C VAL A 331 10.50 7.98 14.02
N GLU A 332 11.03 7.47 12.90
CA GLU A 332 11.86 8.23 11.98
C GLU A 332 11.01 8.65 10.76
N LEU A 333 10.99 9.95 10.46
CA LEU A 333 10.29 10.49 9.30
C LEU A 333 11.31 11.03 8.30
N HIS A 334 11.30 10.45 7.10
CA HIS A 334 12.12 10.85 5.98
C HIS A 334 11.28 11.56 4.92
N TYR A 335 11.79 12.70 4.45
CA TYR A 335 11.21 13.46 3.35
C TYR A 335 11.95 13.18 2.05
N GLU A 336 11.23 12.63 1.09
CA GLU A 336 11.75 12.38 -0.25
C GLU A 336 11.55 13.63 -1.12
N ASP A 337 12.64 14.36 -1.34
CA ASP A 337 12.62 15.66 -2.02
C ASP A 337 12.03 15.56 -3.45
N ALA A 338 11.04 16.40 -3.72
CA ALA A 338 10.32 16.51 -4.99
C ALA A 338 9.62 15.22 -5.47
N ALA A 339 9.56 14.18 -4.65
CA ALA A 339 8.94 12.92 -5.02
C ALA A 339 7.41 13.00 -4.97
N VAL A 340 6.80 12.30 -5.93
CA VAL A 340 5.36 12.01 -5.95
C VAL A 340 5.04 10.87 -4.99
N HIS A 341 3.76 10.57 -4.85
CA HIS A 341 3.27 9.45 -4.06
C HIS A 341 4.00 8.16 -4.44
N ASP A 342 4.61 7.49 -3.45
CA ASP A 342 5.05 6.10 -3.56
C ASP A 342 5.97 5.77 -4.75
N THR A 343 7.19 6.31 -4.68
CA THR A 343 8.24 6.02 -5.67
C THR A 343 8.76 4.58 -5.59
N SER A 344 8.55 3.89 -4.47
CA SER A 344 8.92 2.47 -4.33
C SER A 344 8.04 1.56 -5.19
N LEU A 345 6.76 1.91 -5.40
CA LEU A 345 5.88 1.24 -6.35
C LEU A 345 6.07 1.76 -7.78
N ALA A 346 5.97 3.08 -7.97
CA ALA A 346 5.81 3.68 -9.30
C ALA A 346 7.09 4.29 -9.88
N GLY A 347 8.19 4.32 -9.12
CA GLY A 347 9.38 5.11 -9.45
C GLY A 347 10.03 4.74 -10.78
N GLN A 348 10.10 3.44 -11.12
CA GLN A 348 10.65 3.01 -12.41
C GLN A 348 9.86 3.58 -13.60
N LEU A 349 8.53 3.52 -13.52
CA LEU A 349 7.61 4.04 -14.53
C LEU A 349 7.71 5.56 -14.63
N LEU A 350 7.66 6.23 -13.48
CA LEU A 350 7.59 7.69 -13.40
C LEU A 350 8.95 8.38 -13.55
N GLY A 351 10.06 7.66 -13.43
CA GLY A 351 11.41 8.23 -13.49
C GLY A 351 11.91 8.77 -12.15
N PHE A 352 11.50 8.14 -11.05
CA PHE A 352 12.01 8.34 -9.69
C PHE A 352 12.84 7.14 -9.20
N ASP A 353 13.36 6.31 -10.09
CA ASP A 353 14.10 5.07 -9.75
C ASP A 353 15.32 5.32 -8.83
N LYS A 354 16.08 6.40 -9.09
CA LYS A 354 17.19 6.81 -8.21
C LYS A 354 16.73 7.21 -6.82
N SER A 355 15.59 7.88 -6.74
CA SER A 355 15.00 8.35 -5.49
C SER A 355 14.51 7.17 -4.65
N ALA A 356 13.77 6.25 -5.27
CA ALA A 356 13.31 5.01 -4.65
C ALA A 356 14.47 4.14 -4.12
N ARG A 357 15.57 4.03 -4.87
CA ARG A 357 16.79 3.34 -4.39
C ARG A 357 17.41 4.03 -3.18
N SER A 358 17.48 5.36 -3.16
CA SER A 358 17.98 6.10 -2.00
C SER A 358 17.08 5.93 -0.77
N VAL A 359 15.75 5.85 -0.96
CA VAL A 359 14.82 5.52 0.13
C VAL A 359 15.08 4.10 0.64
N ALA A 360 15.29 3.11 -0.24
CA ALA A 360 15.64 1.76 0.17
C ALA A 360 16.95 1.69 0.97
N GLU A 361 18.00 2.43 0.57
CA GLU A 361 19.25 2.55 1.34
C GLU A 361 19.01 3.08 2.76
N ARG A 362 18.14 4.09 2.89
CA ARG A 362 17.78 4.68 4.19
C ARG A 362 16.97 3.72 5.05
N ILE A 363 16.03 2.99 4.47
CA ILE A 363 15.33 1.91 5.17
C ILE A 363 16.33 0.86 5.65
N GLY A 364 17.30 0.47 4.81
CA GLY A 364 18.35 -0.45 5.23
C GLY A 364 19.21 0.09 6.38
N ALA A 365 19.51 1.39 6.37
CA ALA A 365 20.23 2.05 7.47
C ALA A 365 19.41 2.08 8.77
N PHE A 366 18.09 2.30 8.67
CA PHE A 366 17.17 2.23 9.79
C PHE A 366 17.07 0.81 10.34
N ILE A 367 16.89 -0.20 9.47
CA ILE A 367 16.81 -1.61 9.88
C ILE A 367 18.06 -2.01 10.65
N ARG A 368 19.27 -1.62 10.22
CA ARG A 368 20.52 -1.98 10.93
C ARG A 368 20.65 -1.40 12.34
N GLN A 369 19.81 -0.45 12.74
CA GLN A 369 19.81 0.10 14.09
C GLN A 369 19.01 -0.76 15.09
N TYR A 370 18.18 -1.68 14.61
CA TYR A 370 17.24 -2.49 15.39
C TYR A 370 17.35 -3.97 15.04
#